data_AF-A0A1Z8KNS3-F1
#
_entry.id   AF-A0A1Z8KNS3-F1
#
_cell.length_a   1.000
_cell.length_b   1.000
_cell.length_c   1.000
_cell.angle_alpha   90.00
_cell.angle_beta   90.00
_cell.angle_gamma   90.00
#
_symmetry.space_group_name_H-M   'P 1'
#
loop_
_entity.id
_entity.type
_entity.pdbx_description
1 polymer ?
#
loop_
_entity_poly.entity_id
_entity_poly.type
_entity_poly.pdbx_seq_one_letter_code
_entity_poly.pdbx_strand_id
1 'polypeptide(L)'
;MKLIKYIINLIILTISLVFLKQLSDLNVIDESNLLIKIPFLDNGTGQGYQEFEVWVVVLGILTLGVLLGFFIALFQILSQKGELMSVRSKLKRLQVEIDNLRNESIDEDIILTDSDIHKAE
;
A
#
# COMPACT_ATOMS: atom_id res chain seq x y z
N MET A 1 14.26 4.68 -0.38
CA MET A 1 13.52 4.62 -1.67
C MET A 1 12.44 3.54 -1.58
N LYS A 2 11.27 3.65 -2.25
CA LYS A 2 10.22 2.61 -2.18
C LYS A 2 10.77 1.21 -2.54
N LEU A 3 11.70 1.13 -3.49
CA LEU A 3 12.40 -0.10 -3.89
C LEU A 3 13.14 -0.81 -2.75
N ILE A 4 13.88 -0.08 -1.90
CA ILE A 4 14.67 -0.69 -0.81
C ILE A 4 13.77 -1.38 0.23
N LYS A 5 12.56 -0.84 0.44
CA LYS A 5 11.59 -1.41 1.38
C LYS A 5 11.09 -2.78 0.89
N TYR A 6 10.88 -2.93 -0.42
CA TYR A 6 10.48 -4.21 -1.00
C TYR A 6 11.61 -5.24 -0.98
N ILE A 7 12.86 -4.82 -1.24
CA ILE A 7 14.04 -5.71 -1.15
C ILE A 7 14.24 -6.21 0.27
N ILE A 8 14.11 -5.34 1.28
CA ILE A 8 14.22 -5.73 2.69
C ILE A 8 13.12 -6.75 3.06
N ASN A 9 11.88 -6.52 2.64
CA ASN A 9 10.80 -7.49 2.85
C ASN A 9 11.05 -8.83 2.14
N LEU A 10 11.65 -8.81 0.95
CA LEU A 10 12.02 -10.05 0.24
C LEU A 10 13.09 -10.83 1.02
N ILE A 11 14.11 -10.13 1.53
CA ILE A 11 15.15 -10.75 2.37
C ILE A 11 14.55 -11.34 3.64
N ILE A 12 13.66 -10.60 4.33
CA ILE A 12 12.98 -11.09 5.54
C ILE A 12 12.17 -12.36 5.24
N LEU A 13 11.50 -12.40 4.09
CA LEU A 13 10.71 -13.55 3.66
C LEU A 13 11.60 -14.77 3.40
N THR A 14 12.73 -14.58 2.70
CA THR A 14 13.70 -15.65 2.45
C THR A 14 14.31 -16.18 3.74
N ILE A 15 14.69 -15.30 4.68
CA ILE A 15 15.20 -15.69 6.00
C ILE A 15 14.15 -16.51 6.76
N SER A 16 12.89 -16.07 6.74
CA SER A 16 11.80 -16.77 7.42
C SER A 16 11.58 -18.18 6.86
N LEU A 17 11.65 -18.36 5.54
CA LEU A 17 11.56 -19.68 4.89
C LEU A 17 12.72 -20.61 5.28
N VAL A 18 13.95 -20.09 5.26
CA VAL A 18 15.15 -20.86 5.67
C VAL A 18 15.06 -21.25 7.14
N PHE A 19 14.64 -20.32 8.00
CA PHE A 19 14.40 -20.58 9.42
C PHE A 19 13.35 -21.67 9.63
N LEU A 20 12.23 -21.62 8.90
CA LEU A 20 11.15 -22.60 9.01
C LEU A 20 11.63 -24.00 8.62
N LYS A 21 12.41 -24.11 7.53
CA LYS A 21 13.03 -25.38 7.13
C LYS A 21 13.94 -25.92 8.23
N GLN A 22 14.85 -25.10 8.73
CA GLN A 22 15.80 -25.52 9.75
C GLN A 22 15.13 -25.87 11.09
N LEU A 23 14.06 -25.16 11.44
CA LEU A 23 13.24 -25.45 12.61
C LEU A 23 12.49 -26.77 12.46
N SER A 24 11.98 -27.08 11.25
CA SER A 24 11.32 -28.36 10.96
C SER A 24 12.29 -29.52 11.09
N ASP A 25 13.50 -29.39 10.55
CA ASP A 25 14.53 -30.44 10.62
C ASP A 25 14.98 -30.74 12.08
N LEU A 26 14.91 -29.75 12.97
CA LEU A 26 15.27 -29.89 14.39
C LEU A 26 14.12 -30.40 15.27
N ASN A 27 12.88 -30.27 14.81
CA ASN A 27 11.68 -30.60 15.57
C ASN A 27 11.12 -31.97 15.20
N VAL A 28 11.98 -32.98 15.32
CA VAL A 28 11.65 -34.39 15.11
C VAL A 28 11.65 -35.09 16.48
N ILE A 29 10.57 -35.82 16.80
CA ILE A 29 10.48 -36.65 18.00
C ILE A 29 10.36 -38.11 17.54
N ASP A 30 11.26 -38.98 18.00
CA ASP A 30 11.28 -40.41 17.65
C ASP A 30 11.21 -40.68 16.13
N GLU A 31 12.03 -39.95 15.36
CA GLU A 31 12.09 -40.02 13.88
C GLU A 31 10.79 -39.63 13.14
N SER A 32 9.78 -39.15 13.88
CA SER A 32 8.50 -38.68 13.34
C SER A 32 8.36 -37.16 13.45
N ASN A 33 7.78 -36.55 12.43
CA ASN A 33 7.52 -35.12 12.41
C ASN A 33 6.46 -34.76 13.48
N LEU A 34 6.64 -33.63 14.15
CA LEU A 34 5.63 -33.13 15.10
C LEU A 34 4.30 -32.87 14.40
N LEU A 35 3.24 -33.48 14.94
CA LEU A 35 1.87 -33.34 14.46
C LEU A 35 1.08 -32.39 15.38
N ILE A 36 0.35 -31.46 14.78
CA ILE A 36 -0.63 -30.59 15.44
C ILE A 36 -2.03 -31.14 15.15
N LYS A 37 -2.83 -31.26 16.20
CA LYS A 37 -4.26 -31.58 16.11
C LYS A 37 -5.05 -30.30 15.95
N ILE A 38 -5.66 -30.10 14.79
CA ILE A 38 -6.56 -28.97 14.54
C ILE A 38 -7.99 -29.45 14.84
N PRO A 39 -8.65 -28.89 15.87
CA PRO A 39 -10.04 -29.24 16.17
C PRO A 39 -10.98 -28.69 15.08
N PHE A 40 -12.16 -29.28 14.94
CA PHE A 40 -13.24 -28.87 14.01
C PHE A 40 -12.97 -29.10 12.51
N LEU A 41 -11.83 -29.69 12.16
CA LEU A 41 -11.56 -30.20 10.82
C LEU A 41 -11.65 -31.73 10.90
N ASP A 42 -12.77 -32.30 10.43
CA ASP A 42 -12.99 -33.75 10.39
C ASP A 42 -13.08 -34.20 8.93
N ASN A 43 -12.18 -35.11 8.55
CA ASN A 43 -12.16 -35.72 7.21
C ASN A 43 -13.03 -36.98 7.13
N GLY A 44 -14.00 -37.14 8.03
CA GLY A 44 -14.89 -38.30 8.08
C GLY A 44 -14.31 -39.49 8.86
N THR A 45 -13.30 -39.25 9.69
CA THR A 45 -12.71 -40.29 10.58
C THR A 45 -13.41 -40.36 11.94
N GLY A 46 -14.34 -39.43 12.23
CA GLY A 46 -15.15 -39.43 13.44
C GLY A 46 -14.38 -39.01 14.70
N GLN A 47 -13.14 -38.53 14.55
CA GLN A 47 -12.27 -38.14 15.67
C GLN A 47 -12.39 -36.64 16.01
N GLY A 48 -13.08 -35.83 15.21
CA GLY A 48 -13.33 -34.40 15.49
C GLY A 48 -12.10 -33.49 15.40
N TYR A 49 -10.95 -34.04 14.97
CA TYR A 49 -9.71 -33.32 14.72
C TYR A 49 -8.95 -33.92 13.54
N GLN A 50 -8.17 -33.08 12.86
CA GLN A 50 -7.25 -33.49 11.81
C GLN A 50 -5.81 -33.22 12.24
N GLU A 51 -4.95 -34.19 12.00
CA GLU A 51 -3.51 -34.10 12.26
C GLU A 51 -2.80 -33.50 11.05
N PHE A 52 -1.97 -32.49 11.30
CA PHE A 52 -1.11 -31.87 10.31
C PHE A 52 0.29 -31.72 10.85
N GLU A 53 1.29 -31.84 9.98
CA GLU A 53 2.66 -31.52 10.36
C GLU A 53 2.79 -30.02 10.67
N VAL A 54 3.50 -29.69 11.75
CA VAL A 54 3.66 -28.31 12.23
C VAL A 54 4.08 -27.36 11.11
N TRP A 55 5.04 -27.77 10.29
CA TRP A 55 5.59 -26.92 9.23
C TRP A 55 4.54 -26.56 8.18
N VAL A 56 3.58 -27.45 7.88
CA VAL A 56 2.48 -27.20 6.93
C VAL A 56 1.57 -26.10 7.46
N VAL A 57 1.22 -26.16 8.75
CA VAL A 57 0.36 -25.16 9.38
C VAL A 57 1.04 -23.79 9.43
N VAL A 58 2.33 -23.76 9.82
CA VAL A 58 3.12 -22.52 9.86
C VAL A 58 3.29 -21.93 8.47
N LEU A 59 3.57 -22.75 7.46
CA LEU A 59 3.65 -22.31 6.06
C LEU A 59 2.30 -21.75 5.57
N GLY A 60 1.19 -22.40 5.93
CA GLY A 60 -0.17 -21.95 5.62
C GLY A 60 -0.47 -20.55 6.18
N ILE A 61 -0.16 -20.32 7.46
CA ILE A 61 -0.36 -19.01 8.10
C ILE A 61 0.55 -17.94 7.47
N LEU A 62 1.81 -18.30 7.17
CA LEU A 62 2.78 -17.38 6.55
C LEU A 62 2.32 -16.96 5.15
N THR A 63 1.87 -17.90 4.32
CA THR A 63 1.35 -17.61 2.98
C THR A 63 0.08 -16.75 3.03
N LEU A 64 -0.83 -17.01 3.97
CA LEU A 64 -2.01 -16.18 4.19
C LEU A 64 -1.64 -14.74 4.57
N GLY A 65 -0.65 -14.59 5.47
CA GLY A 65 -0.14 -13.29 5.89
C GLY A 65 0.50 -12.50 4.75
N VAL A 66 1.29 -13.16 3.89
CA VAL A 66 1.90 -12.54 2.70
C VAL A 66 0.83 -12.09 1.70
N LEU A 67 -0.21 -12.91 1.46
CA LEU A 67 -1.32 -12.53 0.58
C LEU A 67 -2.07 -11.31 1.10
N LEU A 68 -2.40 -11.27 2.40
CA LEU A 68 -3.05 -10.11 3.01
C LEU A 68 -2.17 -8.86 2.92
N GLY A 69 -0.87 -8.99 3.19
CA GLY A 69 0.10 -7.90 3.03
C GLY A 69 0.15 -7.36 1.60
N PHE A 70 0.06 -8.25 0.60
CA PHE A 70 0.00 -7.86 -0.80
C PHE A 70 -1.27 -7.07 -1.14
N PHE A 71 -2.45 -7.51 -0.67
CA PHE A 71 -3.69 -6.76 -0.85
C PHE A 71 -3.64 -5.37 -0.22
N ILE A 72 -3.12 -5.24 1.00
CA ILE A 72 -2.93 -3.95 1.67
C ILE A 72 -2.02 -3.04 0.83
N ALA A 73 -0.90 -3.56 0.33
CA ALA A 73 0.01 -2.81 -0.51
C ALA A 73 -0.66 -2.37 -1.83
N LEU A 74 -1.47 -3.22 -2.45
CA LEU A 74 -2.25 -2.86 -3.64
C LEU A 74 -3.19 -1.68 -3.36
N PHE A 75 -3.96 -1.72 -2.27
CA PHE A 75 -4.85 -0.62 -1.91
C PHE A 75 -4.08 0.67 -1.62
N GLN A 76 -2.92 0.59 -0.96
CA GLN A 76 -2.06 1.77 -0.72
C GLN A 76 -1.58 2.41 -2.04
N ILE A 77 -1.17 1.58 -3.01
CA ILE A 77 -0.70 2.05 -4.32
C ILE A 77 -1.84 2.72 -5.09
N LEU A 78 -3.04 2.11 -5.09
CA LEU A 78 -4.23 2.67 -5.73
C LEU A 78 -4.62 4.01 -5.09
N SER A 79 -4.65 4.09 -3.76
CA SER A 79 -4.97 5.31 -3.02
C SER A 79 -3.99 6.45 -3.34
N GLN A 80 -2.68 6.18 -3.30
CA GLN A 80 -1.65 7.19 -3.61
C GLN A 80 -1.75 7.73 -5.04
N LYS A 81 -2.14 6.90 -6.01
CA LYS A 81 -2.25 7.30 -7.42
C LYS A 81 -3.43 8.26 -7.65
N GLY A 82 -4.53 8.08 -6.91
CA GLY A 82 -5.68 8.99 -6.90
C GLY A 82 -5.33 10.36 -6.33
N GLU A 83 -4.65 10.40 -5.20
CA GLU A 83 -4.18 11.66 -4.60
C GLU A 83 -3.25 12.42 -5.53
N LEU A 84 -2.31 11.72 -6.17
CA LEU A 84 -1.33 12.32 -7.08
C LEU A 84 -1.98 12.92 -8.34
N MET A 85 -3.05 12.30 -8.85
CA MET A 85 -3.84 12.84 -9.96
C MET A 85 -4.64 14.09 -9.55
N SER A 86 -5.21 14.10 -8.34
CA SER A 86 -5.94 15.26 -7.83
C SER A 86 -5.03 16.47 -7.63
N VAL A 87 -3.82 16.25 -7.09
CA VAL A 87 -2.81 17.29 -6.87
C VAL A 87 -2.32 17.84 -8.21
N ARG A 88 -2.04 16.96 -9.19
CA ARG A 88 -1.64 17.37 -10.54
C ARG A 88 -2.71 18.21 -11.25
N SER A 89 -3.99 17.86 -11.07
CA SER A 89 -5.13 18.62 -11.61
C SER A 89 -5.23 20.01 -10.99
N LYS A 90 -5.12 20.12 -9.66
CA LYS A 90 -5.10 21.42 -8.96
C LYS A 90 -3.94 22.30 -9.39
N LEU A 91 -2.74 21.72 -9.56
CA LEU A 91 -1.55 22.44 -10.01
C LEU A 91 -1.74 23.00 -11.43
N LYS A 92 -2.30 22.19 -12.34
CA LYS A 92 -2.62 22.63 -13.71
C LYS A 92 -3.68 23.74 -13.71
N ARG A 93 -4.68 23.66 -12.83
CA ARG A 93 -5.71 24.71 -12.69
C ARG A 93 -5.12 26.01 -12.18
N LEU A 94 -4.28 25.97 -11.14
CA LEU A 94 -3.57 27.15 -10.62
C LEU A 94 -2.67 27.78 -11.69
N GLN A 95 -2.01 26.96 -12.49
CA GLN A 95 -1.17 27.45 -13.59
C GLN A 95 -2.00 28.18 -14.66
N VAL A 96 -3.15 27.63 -15.03
CA VAL A 96 -4.10 28.29 -15.95
C VAL A 96 -4.67 29.57 -15.34
N GLU A 97 -4.97 29.59 -14.04
CA GLU A 97 -5.46 30.77 -13.34
C GLU A 97 -4.41 31.89 -13.29
N ILE A 98 -3.14 31.54 -13.03
CA ILE A 98 -2.02 32.48 -13.13
C ILE A 98 -1.84 32.99 -14.56
N ASP A 99 -1.87 32.12 -15.56
CA ASP A 99 -1.72 32.54 -16.96
C ASP A 99 -2.91 33.42 -17.40
N ASN A 100 -4.12 33.15 -16.91
CA ASN A 100 -5.28 34.00 -17.11
C ASN A 100 -5.11 35.36 -16.40
N LEU A 101 -4.70 35.41 -15.14
CA LEU A 101 -4.43 36.66 -14.42
C LEU A 101 -3.27 37.46 -15.06
N ARG A 102 -2.32 36.78 -15.70
CA ARG A 102 -1.22 37.42 -16.45
C ARG A 102 -1.69 37.94 -17.81
N ASN A 103 -2.69 37.30 -18.41
CA ASN A 103 -3.24 37.66 -19.71
C ASN A 103 -4.53 38.50 -19.62
N GLU A 104 -5.05 38.69 -18.41
CA GLU A 104 -5.95 39.78 -18.05
C GLU A 104 -5.09 41.05 -18.00
N SER A 105 -4.72 41.51 -19.19
CA SER A 105 -4.22 42.85 -19.38
C SER A 105 -5.27 43.82 -18.87
N ILE A 106 -4.77 44.90 -18.29
CA ILE A 106 -5.49 46.11 -17.88
C ILE A 106 -6.20 46.69 -19.12
N ASP A 107 -7.32 46.09 -19.53
CA ASP A 107 -8.33 46.65 -20.44
C ASP A 107 -9.48 47.24 -19.60
N GLU A 108 -9.17 47.68 -18.37
CA GLU A 108 -9.87 48.85 -17.85
C GLU A 108 -9.45 50.00 -18.77
N ASP A 109 -10.28 50.28 -19.76
CA ASP A 109 -10.40 51.59 -20.38
C ASP A 109 -10.62 52.62 -19.26
N ILE A 110 -9.55 53.02 -18.56
CA ILE A 110 -9.58 54.20 -17.71
C ILE A 110 -9.61 55.38 -18.68
N ILE A 111 -10.82 55.71 -19.14
CA ILE A 111 -11.08 56.94 -19.87
C ILE A 111 -10.96 58.08 -18.85
N LEU A 112 -9.73 58.53 -18.62
CA LEU A 112 -9.47 59.79 -17.91
C LEU A 112 -10.01 60.91 -18.80
N THR A 113 -11.18 61.43 -18.43
CA THR A 113 -11.73 62.61 -19.10
C THR A 113 -11.24 63.84 -18.32
N ASP A 114 -10.70 64.84 -19.01
CA ASP A 114 -10.11 66.07 -18.42
C ASP A 114 -11.04 66.80 -17.42
N SER A 115 -12.34 66.48 -17.40
CA SER A 115 -13.31 67.01 -16.43
C SER A 115 -13.01 66.64 -14.98
N ASP A 116 -12.27 65.56 -14.72
CA ASP A 116 -12.04 65.08 -13.35
C ASP A 116 -10.84 65.77 -12.66
N ILE A 117 -9.96 66.41 -13.43
CA ILE A 117 -8.76 67.09 -12.93
C ILE A 117 -9.10 68.45 -12.31
N HIS A 118 -10.16 69.13 -12.76
CA HIS A 118 -10.54 70.46 -12.25
C HIS A 118 -11.37 70.46 -10.96
N LYS A 119 -11.73 69.30 -10.41
CA LYS A 119 -12.54 69.21 -9.17
C LYS A 119 -11.71 69.09 -7.89
N ALA A 120 -10.39 69.08 -8.00
CA ALA A 120 -9.45 68.99 -6.88
C ALA A 120 -8.61 70.26 -6.72
N GLU A 121 -9.17 71.43 -7.08
CA GLU A 121 -8.64 72.75 -6.69
C GLU A 121 -9.24 73.20 -5.36
#